data_AF-A0A0M3K3E5-F1
#
_entry.id   AF-A0A0M3K3E5-F1
#
_cell.length_a   1.000
_cell.length_b   1.000
_cell.length_c   1.000
_cell.angle_alpha   90.00
_cell.angle_beta   90.00
_cell.angle_gamma   90.00
#
_symmetry.space_group_name_H-M   'P 1'
#
loop_
_entity.id
_entity.type
_entity.pdbx_description
1 polymer ?
#
loop_
_entity_poly.entity_id
_entity_poly.type
_entity_poly.pdbx_seq_one_letter_code
_entity_poly.pdbx_strand_id
1 'polypeptide(L)'
;MPLPLFGKSHKSPPDIVKNLKESLIVIEKGDKKSDKAAEEVNRWLQAVKGIIYGQEGQEPHTEQVAQLAQETYNANVLPMLIKNLSKLDFEAKKDVALIFNNLLRRQIGTRSPTVEYLCARPDMLITLVHGYEAADIAVTCGSMLRECIRHEHLAKIILQHAIFYNFFQYVEVSTFDIASDAFSTFKELITKHKALCAEFLETNYDKFFECYQNLLNSENYVTRRQSLKLLGELLLDRHNFAVMTRYISNPDNLKLMMNMLKEKSRSIQFEAFHVFKVFVANPNKPKAIAEILLRNREKLVEFLTNFHTDRTEDEQFNDEKAYLIKQIQDMKA
;
A
#
# COMPACT_ATOMS: atom_id res chain seq x y z
N MET A 1 44.73 -42.59 -12.51
CA MET A 1 44.69 -41.12 -12.56
C MET A 1 43.53 -40.65 -11.70
N PRO A 2 43.74 -39.79 -10.69
CA PRO A 2 42.61 -39.20 -9.99
C PRO A 2 41.94 -38.17 -10.92
N LEU A 3 40.61 -38.24 -11.02
CA LEU A 3 39.80 -37.22 -11.67
C LEU A 3 39.96 -35.88 -10.92
N PRO A 4 40.01 -34.74 -11.62
CA PRO A 4 40.04 -33.45 -10.93
C PRO A 4 38.68 -33.18 -10.28
N LEU A 5 38.66 -33.17 -8.95
CA LEU A 5 37.59 -32.61 -8.12
C LEU A 5 37.59 -31.07 -8.26
N PHE A 6 37.04 -30.55 -9.35
CA PHE A 6 36.59 -29.14 -9.39
C PHE A 6 35.20 -29.05 -8.74
N GLY A 7 35.14 -29.31 -7.44
CA GLY A 7 33.98 -28.94 -6.64
C GLY A 7 34.03 -27.43 -6.40
N LYS A 8 33.06 -26.67 -6.91
CA LYS A 8 32.80 -25.32 -6.40
C LYS A 8 32.65 -25.45 -4.88
N SER A 9 33.53 -24.85 -4.08
CA SER A 9 33.42 -24.98 -2.62
C SER A 9 32.05 -24.44 -2.19
N HIS A 10 31.17 -25.30 -1.70
CA HIS A 10 29.91 -24.85 -1.10
C HIS A 10 30.27 -24.01 0.12
N LYS A 11 30.12 -22.69 0.02
CA LYS A 11 30.36 -21.78 1.13
C LYS A 11 29.25 -21.92 2.16
N SER A 12 29.62 -21.87 3.43
CA SER A 12 28.65 -21.94 4.53
C SER A 12 27.78 -20.67 4.56
N PRO A 13 26.56 -20.71 5.14
CA PRO A 13 25.74 -19.51 5.30
C PRO A 13 26.47 -18.33 6.00
N PRO A 14 27.24 -18.52 7.08
CA PRO A 14 28.05 -17.46 7.68
C PRO A 14 29.06 -16.84 6.72
N ASP A 15 29.74 -17.66 5.91
CA ASP A 15 30.71 -17.17 4.93
C ASP A 15 30.01 -16.33 3.85
N ILE A 16 28.85 -16.76 3.38
CA ILE A 16 28.06 -16.02 2.38
C ILE A 16 27.65 -14.65 2.92
N VAL A 17 27.10 -14.61 4.13
CA VAL A 17 26.65 -13.35 4.77
C VAL A 17 27.83 -12.42 5.03
N LYS A 18 28.96 -12.96 5.51
CA LYS A 18 30.18 -12.18 5.73
C LYS A 18 30.69 -11.54 4.43
N ASN A 19 30.83 -12.33 3.37
CA ASN A 19 31.31 -11.83 2.09
C ASN A 19 30.32 -10.82 1.47
N LEU A 20 29.01 -11.06 1.57
CA LEU A 20 27.98 -10.12 1.14
C LEU A 20 28.10 -8.78 1.85
N LYS A 21 28.26 -8.80 3.18
CA LYS A 21 28.48 -7.59 3.98
C LYS A 21 29.74 -6.84 3.55
N GLU A 22 30.86 -7.54 3.37
CA GLU A 22 32.12 -6.92 2.94
C GLU A 22 31.96 -6.21 1.58
N SER A 23 31.30 -6.84 0.60
CA SER A 23 31.01 -6.22 -0.70
C SER A 23 30.08 -5.00 -0.55
N LEU A 24 29.07 -5.06 0.31
CA LEU A 24 28.18 -3.91 0.58
C LEU A 24 28.90 -2.72 1.23
N ILE A 25 29.87 -2.97 2.13
CA ILE A 25 30.70 -1.90 2.72
C ILE A 25 31.51 -1.18 1.63
N VAL A 26 32.01 -1.92 0.62
CA VAL A 26 32.75 -1.31 -0.50
C VAL A 26 31.83 -0.43 -1.35
N ILE A 27 30.60 -0.88 -1.62
CA ILE A 27 29.57 -0.09 -2.33
C ILE A 27 29.20 1.19 -1.54
N GLU A 28 29.12 1.11 -0.21
CA GLU A 28 28.84 2.29 0.63
C GLU A 28 29.93 3.35 0.53
N LYS A 29 31.20 2.94 0.49
CA LYS A 29 32.35 3.87 0.40
C LYS A 29 32.43 4.61 -0.93
N GLY A 30 31.83 4.07 -2.00
CA GLY A 30 31.78 4.74 -3.31
C GLY A 30 33.14 4.81 -4.02
N ASP A 31 34.06 3.90 -3.71
CA ASP A 31 35.40 3.86 -4.30
C ASP A 31 35.36 3.39 -5.78
N LYS A 32 36.48 3.56 -6.51
CA LYS A 32 36.68 3.04 -7.90
C LYS A 32 36.41 1.53 -8.07
N LYS A 33 36.25 0.78 -6.98
CA LYS A 33 35.94 -0.65 -6.95
C LYS A 33 34.44 -0.96 -6.81
N SER A 34 33.57 0.06 -6.80
CA SER A 34 32.13 -0.11 -6.56
C SER A 34 31.47 -1.04 -7.59
N ASP A 35 31.82 -0.94 -8.87
CA ASP A 35 31.22 -1.78 -9.92
C ASP A 35 31.55 -3.27 -9.71
N LYS A 36 32.81 -3.57 -9.40
CA LYS A 36 33.24 -4.93 -9.06
C LYS A 36 32.56 -5.44 -7.79
N ALA A 37 32.37 -4.57 -6.80
CA ALA A 37 31.66 -4.92 -5.57
C ALA A 37 30.17 -5.21 -5.83
N ALA A 38 29.52 -4.50 -6.76
CA ALA A 38 28.15 -4.78 -7.18
C ALA A 38 28.03 -6.18 -7.83
N GLU A 39 28.96 -6.55 -8.72
CA GLU A 39 29.01 -7.90 -9.29
C GLU A 39 29.18 -9.00 -8.21
N GLU A 40 30.00 -8.72 -7.19
CA GLU A 40 30.16 -9.63 -6.05
C GLU A 40 28.88 -9.73 -5.22
N VAL A 41 28.19 -8.61 -4.95
CA VAL A 41 26.89 -8.61 -4.28
C VAL A 41 25.91 -9.50 -5.05
N ASN A 42 25.82 -9.38 -6.37
CA ASN A 42 24.92 -10.20 -7.18
C ASN A 42 25.21 -11.70 -7.02
N ARG A 43 26.49 -12.07 -7.05
CA ARG A 43 26.92 -13.46 -6.84
C ARG A 43 26.49 -13.97 -5.46
N TRP A 44 26.62 -13.13 -4.43
CA TRP A 44 26.22 -13.50 -3.07
C TRP A 44 24.69 -13.56 -2.91
N LEU A 45 23.93 -12.65 -3.52
CA LEU A 45 22.47 -12.70 -3.52
C LEU A 45 21.95 -13.98 -4.18
N GLN A 46 22.56 -14.42 -5.27
CA GLN A 46 22.22 -15.69 -5.92
C GLN A 46 22.54 -16.90 -5.02
N ALA A 47 23.67 -16.87 -4.29
CA ALA A 47 23.99 -17.91 -3.32
C ALA A 47 22.97 -17.94 -2.14
N VAL A 48 22.57 -16.78 -1.64
CA VAL A 48 21.51 -16.63 -0.63
C VAL A 48 20.19 -17.20 -1.15
N LYS A 49 19.79 -16.85 -2.38
CA LYS A 49 18.59 -17.41 -3.02
C LYS A 49 18.64 -18.92 -3.14
N GLY A 50 19.77 -19.49 -3.56
CA GLY A 50 19.94 -20.93 -3.68
C GLY A 50 19.74 -21.67 -2.35
N ILE A 51 20.11 -21.05 -1.22
CA ILE A 51 19.83 -21.63 0.11
C ILE A 51 18.36 -21.48 0.48
N ILE A 52 17.77 -20.32 0.22
CA ILE A 52 16.40 -19.99 0.64
C ILE A 52 15.32 -20.73 -0.16
N TYR A 53 15.51 -20.86 -1.47
CA TYR A 53 14.53 -21.48 -2.38
C TYR A 53 14.88 -22.92 -2.75
N GLY A 54 16.09 -23.38 -2.40
CA GLY A 54 16.62 -24.66 -2.86
C GLY A 54 17.25 -24.56 -4.26
N GLN A 55 17.93 -25.63 -4.66
CA GLN A 55 18.48 -25.80 -6.01
C GLN A 55 17.58 -26.75 -6.80
N GLU A 56 17.66 -26.75 -8.13
CA GLU A 56 16.76 -27.50 -9.02
C GLU A 56 16.46 -28.94 -8.52
N GLY A 57 15.23 -29.16 -8.07
CA GLY A 57 14.74 -30.47 -7.61
C GLY A 57 15.00 -30.81 -6.13
N GLN A 58 15.57 -29.90 -5.33
CA GLN A 58 15.83 -30.11 -3.90
C GLN A 58 15.18 -29.03 -3.04
N GLU A 59 14.46 -29.46 -2.00
CA GLU A 59 13.91 -28.55 -1.00
C GLU A 59 15.02 -27.88 -0.18
N PRO A 60 14.83 -26.62 0.24
CA PRO A 60 15.81 -25.90 1.04
C PRO A 60 16.03 -26.57 2.40
N HIS A 61 17.30 -26.75 2.78
CA HIS A 61 17.66 -27.29 4.08
C HIS A 61 17.29 -26.30 5.20
N THR A 62 16.34 -26.66 6.05
CA THR A 62 15.79 -25.77 7.09
C THR A 62 16.86 -25.22 8.06
N GLU A 63 17.87 -26.04 8.39
CA GLU A 63 18.99 -25.62 9.24
C GLU A 63 19.86 -24.55 8.58
N GLN A 64 20.18 -24.71 7.29
CA GLN A 64 20.96 -23.72 6.54
C GLN A 64 20.20 -22.41 6.39
N VAL A 65 18.89 -22.46 6.15
CA VAL A 65 18.03 -21.26 6.11
C VAL A 65 17.97 -20.58 7.48
N ALA A 66 17.88 -21.35 8.57
CA ALA A 66 17.89 -20.80 9.92
C ALA A 66 19.21 -20.10 10.26
N GLN A 67 20.33 -20.73 9.93
CA GLN A 67 21.67 -20.16 10.11
C GLN A 67 21.84 -18.89 9.26
N LEU A 68 21.44 -18.94 7.98
CA LEU A 68 21.50 -17.80 7.07
C LEU A 68 20.71 -16.60 7.60
N ALA A 69 19.47 -16.84 8.05
CA ALA A 69 18.62 -15.80 8.62
C ALA A 69 19.27 -15.16 9.84
N GLN A 70 19.75 -15.98 10.79
CA GLN A 70 20.39 -15.50 12.01
C GLN A 70 21.63 -14.64 11.72
N GLU A 71 22.50 -15.11 10.82
CA GLU A 71 23.70 -14.37 10.42
C GLU A 71 23.33 -13.07 9.71
N THR A 72 22.31 -13.09 8.84
CA THR A 72 21.81 -11.90 8.14
C THR A 72 21.35 -10.81 9.13
N TYR A 73 20.65 -11.19 10.20
CA TYR A 73 20.22 -10.26 11.25
C TYR A 73 21.41 -9.74 12.07
N ASN A 74 22.29 -10.63 12.52
CA ASN A 74 23.46 -10.27 13.35
C ASN A 74 24.42 -9.34 12.60
N ALA A 75 24.60 -9.59 11.31
CA ALA A 75 25.50 -8.82 10.47
C ALA A 75 24.90 -7.48 9.99
N ASN A 76 23.60 -7.24 10.22
CA ASN A 76 22.83 -6.10 9.71
C ASN A 76 22.87 -5.97 8.18
N VAL A 77 22.77 -7.10 7.47
CA VAL A 77 22.82 -7.11 6.01
C VAL A 77 21.54 -6.53 5.39
N LEU A 78 20.35 -6.80 5.95
CA LEU A 78 19.09 -6.26 5.40
C LEU A 78 19.06 -4.72 5.36
N PRO A 79 19.41 -3.98 6.43
CA PRO A 79 19.54 -2.52 6.36
C PRO A 79 20.49 -2.05 5.25
N MET A 80 21.65 -2.69 5.11
CA MET A 80 22.65 -2.33 4.11
C MET A 80 22.14 -2.55 2.69
N LEU A 81 21.42 -3.65 2.43
CA LEU A 81 20.80 -3.94 1.15
C LEU A 81 19.75 -2.89 0.77
N ILE A 82 18.87 -2.53 1.71
CA ILE A 82 17.85 -1.50 1.47
C ILE A 82 18.49 -0.14 1.19
N LYS A 83 19.46 0.27 2.01
CA LYS A 83 20.14 1.58 1.88
C LYS A 83 20.92 1.72 0.57
N ASN A 84 21.49 0.63 0.06
CA ASN A 84 22.28 0.64 -1.17
C ASN A 84 21.50 0.15 -2.39
N LEU A 85 20.19 -0.01 -2.29
CA LEU A 85 19.36 -0.62 -3.34
C LEU A 85 19.50 0.10 -4.69
N SER A 86 19.62 1.44 -4.70
CA SER A 86 19.80 2.24 -5.91
C SER A 86 21.16 2.05 -6.60
N LYS A 87 22.16 1.53 -5.88
CA LYS A 87 23.49 1.23 -6.39
C LYS A 87 23.62 -0.19 -6.96
N LEU A 88 22.58 -1.00 -6.80
CA LEU A 88 22.53 -2.36 -7.32
C LEU A 88 21.95 -2.38 -8.73
N ASP A 89 22.26 -3.41 -9.51
CA ASP A 89 21.63 -3.56 -10.81
C ASP A 89 20.18 -4.04 -10.70
N PHE A 90 19.50 -4.11 -11.85
CA PHE A 90 18.08 -4.45 -11.91
C PHE A 90 17.75 -5.85 -11.35
N GLU A 91 18.59 -6.85 -11.63
CA GLU A 91 18.33 -8.23 -11.18
C GLU A 91 18.61 -8.36 -9.68
N ALA A 92 19.66 -7.71 -9.20
CA ALA A 92 20.01 -7.63 -7.79
C ALA A 92 18.91 -6.97 -6.96
N LYS A 93 18.29 -5.89 -7.46
CA LYS A 93 17.14 -5.25 -6.80
C LYS A 93 15.98 -6.24 -6.62
N LYS A 94 15.68 -7.05 -7.64
CA LYS A 94 14.66 -8.10 -7.56
C LYS A 94 15.04 -9.18 -6.56
N ASP A 95 16.29 -9.63 -6.58
CA ASP A 95 16.79 -10.64 -5.66
C ASP A 95 16.70 -10.17 -4.21
N VAL A 96 17.05 -8.91 -3.93
CA VAL A 96 16.90 -8.30 -2.61
C VAL A 96 15.45 -8.37 -2.15
N ALA A 97 14.49 -7.98 -2.99
CA ALA A 97 13.07 -8.06 -2.63
C ALA A 97 12.61 -9.50 -2.36
N LEU A 98 13.04 -10.47 -3.19
CA LEU A 98 12.71 -11.88 -3.00
C LEU A 98 13.25 -12.42 -1.68
N ILE A 99 14.54 -12.16 -1.40
CA ILE A 99 15.21 -12.58 -0.17
C ILE A 99 14.53 -11.93 1.04
N PHE A 100 14.31 -10.62 1.00
CA PHE A 100 13.66 -9.87 2.07
C PHE A 100 12.26 -10.44 2.37
N ASN A 101 11.44 -10.63 1.33
CA ASN A 101 10.07 -11.13 1.47
C ASN A 101 10.03 -12.58 1.98
N ASN A 102 10.98 -13.42 1.55
CA ASN A 102 11.06 -14.79 2.06
C ASN A 102 11.42 -14.81 3.55
N LEU A 103 12.47 -14.07 3.94
CA LEU A 103 12.86 -13.96 5.35
C LEU A 103 11.72 -13.38 6.18
N LEU A 104 10.98 -12.39 5.66
CA LEU A 104 9.84 -11.79 6.35
C LEU A 104 8.73 -12.80 6.67
N ARG A 105 8.43 -13.70 5.73
CA ARG A 105 7.41 -14.75 5.88
C ARG A 105 7.86 -15.93 6.74
N ARG A 106 9.15 -16.01 7.09
CA ARG A 106 9.70 -17.12 7.88
C ARG A 106 9.14 -17.13 9.31
N GLN A 107 8.69 -18.30 9.74
CA GLN A 107 8.18 -18.55 11.09
C GLN A 107 9.00 -19.61 11.83
N ILE A 108 9.13 -19.45 13.14
CA ILE A 108 9.67 -20.46 14.06
C ILE A 108 8.60 -20.69 15.14
N GLY A 109 7.84 -21.77 14.99
CA GLY A 109 6.61 -21.96 15.75
C GLY A 109 5.63 -20.84 15.46
N THR A 110 5.19 -20.11 16.50
CA THR A 110 4.29 -18.96 16.37
C THR A 110 5.01 -17.62 16.20
N ARG A 111 6.34 -17.61 16.27
CA ARG A 111 7.15 -16.38 16.18
C ARG A 111 7.55 -16.08 14.73
N SER A 112 7.64 -14.80 14.41
CA SER A 112 8.15 -14.30 13.12
C SER A 112 9.41 -13.48 13.36
N PRO A 113 10.61 -14.10 13.33
CA PRO A 113 11.86 -13.43 13.72
C PRO A 113 12.17 -12.15 12.93
N THR A 114 11.88 -12.13 11.63
CA THR A 114 12.11 -10.93 10.80
C THR A 114 11.14 -9.80 11.17
N VAL A 115 9.89 -10.13 11.51
CA VAL A 115 8.92 -9.13 11.98
C VAL A 115 9.42 -8.51 13.29
N GLU A 116 9.88 -9.33 14.23
CA GLU A 116 10.46 -8.85 15.49
C GLU A 116 11.72 -7.99 15.25
N TYR A 117 12.59 -8.41 14.31
CA TYR A 117 13.78 -7.67 13.91
C TYR A 117 13.45 -6.28 13.35
N LEU A 118 12.41 -6.17 12.52
CA LEU A 118 11.92 -4.92 11.93
C LEU A 118 11.19 -4.04 12.95
N CYS A 119 10.40 -4.62 13.86
CA CYS A 119 9.77 -3.89 14.96
C CYS A 119 10.81 -3.19 15.84
N ALA A 120 11.98 -3.83 16.06
CA ALA A 120 13.09 -3.24 16.80
C ALA A 120 13.88 -2.18 15.99
N ARG A 121 13.60 -2.02 14.69
CA ARG A 121 14.31 -1.09 13.77
C ARG A 121 13.32 -0.37 12.83
N PRO A 122 12.44 0.51 13.35
CA PRO A 122 11.47 1.24 12.55
C PRO A 122 12.08 1.98 11.34
N ASP A 123 13.30 2.51 11.48
CA ASP A 123 14.01 3.25 10.42
C ASP A 123 14.12 2.48 9.10
N MET A 124 14.15 1.14 9.15
CA MET A 124 14.13 0.32 7.94
C MET A 124 12.82 0.48 7.15
N LEU A 125 11.68 0.49 7.85
CA LEU A 125 10.38 0.71 7.23
C LEU A 125 10.30 2.14 6.67
N ILE A 126 10.83 3.13 7.40
CA ILE A 126 10.87 4.52 6.94
C ILE A 126 11.73 4.66 5.68
N THR A 127 12.88 3.97 5.63
CA THR A 127 13.76 3.93 4.46
C THR A 127 13.05 3.32 3.24
N LEU A 128 12.27 2.25 3.44
CA LEU A 128 11.45 1.66 2.37
C LEU A 128 10.40 2.64 1.85
N VAL A 129 9.75 3.41 2.74
CA VAL A 129 8.77 4.43 2.32
C VAL A 129 9.45 5.55 1.52
N HIS A 130 10.59 6.07 1.97
CA HIS A 130 11.38 7.03 1.19
C HIS A 130 11.86 6.48 -0.15
N GLY A 131 11.87 5.17 -0.34
CA GLY A 131 12.16 4.54 -1.63
C GLY A 131 11.28 5.03 -2.77
N TYR A 132 10.05 5.52 -2.50
CA TYR A 132 9.19 6.12 -3.52
C TYR A 132 9.74 7.43 -4.11
N GLU A 133 10.69 8.09 -3.44
CA GLU A 133 11.36 9.29 -3.95
C GLU A 133 12.43 8.97 -5.02
N ALA A 134 12.84 7.70 -5.12
CA ALA A 134 13.85 7.24 -6.06
C ALA A 134 13.22 6.31 -7.12
N ALA A 135 13.03 6.83 -8.33
CA ALA A 135 12.28 6.16 -9.39
C ALA A 135 12.81 4.77 -9.77
N ASP A 136 14.11 4.54 -9.66
CA ASP A 136 14.78 3.29 -10.02
C ASP A 136 14.62 2.16 -8.99
N ILE A 137 14.11 2.47 -7.79
CA ILE A 137 13.86 1.50 -6.70
C ILE A 137 12.44 1.55 -6.14
N ALA A 138 11.63 2.55 -6.49
CA ALA A 138 10.30 2.80 -5.93
C ALA A 138 9.42 1.55 -5.91
N VAL A 139 9.26 0.86 -7.04
CA VAL A 139 8.41 -0.35 -7.15
C VAL A 139 8.97 -1.52 -6.34
N THR A 140 10.30 -1.66 -6.28
CA THR A 140 10.97 -2.68 -5.46
C THR A 140 10.73 -2.43 -3.97
N CYS A 141 10.89 -1.18 -3.52
CA CYS A 141 10.58 -0.76 -2.17
C CYS A 141 9.10 -0.96 -1.83
N GLY A 142 8.20 -0.58 -2.74
CA GLY A 142 6.75 -0.78 -2.59
C GLY A 142 6.37 -2.25 -2.43
N SER A 143 6.98 -3.16 -3.21
CA SER A 143 6.78 -4.60 -3.08
C SER A 143 7.19 -5.13 -1.70
N MET A 144 8.38 -4.76 -1.22
CA MET A 144 8.85 -5.15 0.12
C MET A 144 7.98 -4.54 1.23
N LEU A 145 7.55 -3.29 1.06
CA LEU A 145 6.74 -2.57 2.02
C LEU A 145 5.34 -3.18 2.15
N ARG A 146 4.69 -3.57 1.03
CA ARG A 146 3.40 -4.27 1.07
C ARG A 146 3.47 -5.63 1.75
N GLU A 147 4.58 -6.36 1.62
CA GLU A 147 4.78 -7.58 2.41
C GLU A 147 4.92 -7.27 3.91
N CYS A 148 5.61 -6.19 4.28
CA CYS A 148 5.65 -5.73 5.68
C CYS A 148 4.24 -5.42 6.21
N ILE A 149 3.43 -4.72 5.42
CA ILE A 149 2.07 -4.30 5.81
C ILE A 149 1.14 -5.48 6.09
N ARG A 150 1.44 -6.69 5.62
CA ARG A 150 0.67 -7.90 5.99
C ARG A 150 0.74 -8.22 7.49
N HIS A 151 1.76 -7.73 8.18
CA HIS A 151 1.92 -7.88 9.62
C HIS A 151 1.42 -6.62 10.33
N GLU A 152 0.41 -6.77 11.19
CA GLU A 152 -0.27 -5.65 11.86
C GLU A 152 0.71 -4.74 12.62
N HIS A 153 1.69 -5.32 13.33
CA HIS A 153 2.68 -4.55 14.07
C HIS A 153 3.53 -3.63 13.17
N LEU A 154 3.92 -4.08 11.98
CA LEU A 154 4.72 -3.28 11.04
C LEU A 154 3.85 -2.23 10.35
N ALA A 155 2.63 -2.60 9.97
CA ALA A 155 1.66 -1.65 9.42
C ALA A 155 1.38 -0.51 10.41
N LYS A 156 1.21 -0.83 11.70
CA LYS A 156 1.01 0.15 12.78
C LYS A 156 2.17 1.15 12.88
N ILE A 157 3.41 0.68 12.81
CA ILE A 157 4.59 1.56 12.86
C ILE A 157 4.55 2.59 11.71
N ILE A 158 4.26 2.14 10.49
CA ILE A 158 4.21 3.03 9.32
C ILE A 158 3.04 4.01 9.43
N LEU A 159 1.84 3.49 9.73
CA LEU A 159 0.59 4.24 9.77
C LEU A 159 0.61 5.34 10.85
N GLN A 160 1.22 5.07 12.00
CA GLN A 160 1.33 6.04 13.10
C GLN A 160 2.51 7.01 12.94
N HIS A 161 3.42 6.77 12.00
CA HIS A 161 4.57 7.64 11.76
C HIS A 161 4.23 8.78 10.79
N ALA A 162 4.87 9.94 10.95
CA ALA A 162 4.64 11.11 10.11
C ALA A 162 4.86 10.84 8.61
N ILE A 163 5.75 9.90 8.28
CA ILE A 163 6.06 9.48 6.90
C ILE A 163 4.82 8.99 6.13
N PHE A 164 3.79 8.48 6.82
CA PHE A 164 2.55 8.05 6.18
C PHE A 164 1.94 9.14 5.29
N TYR A 165 2.02 10.41 5.73
CA TYR A 165 1.44 11.51 4.98
C TYR A 165 2.17 11.82 3.67
N ASN A 166 3.38 11.30 3.47
CA ASN A 166 4.06 11.44 2.18
C ASN A 166 3.35 10.65 1.06
N PHE A 167 2.54 9.64 1.39
CA PHE A 167 1.75 8.92 0.38
C PHE A 167 0.80 9.84 -0.38
N PHE A 168 0.26 10.90 0.24
CA PHE A 168 -0.57 11.88 -0.47
C PHE A 168 0.19 12.62 -1.58
N GLN A 169 1.52 12.70 -1.49
CA GLN A 169 2.37 13.24 -2.55
C GLN A 169 2.79 12.13 -3.52
N TYR A 170 3.15 10.95 -3.02
CA TYR A 170 3.61 9.84 -3.84
C TYR A 170 2.53 9.33 -4.81
N VAL A 171 1.24 9.41 -4.46
CA VAL A 171 0.13 9.02 -5.37
C VAL A 171 -0.15 10.06 -6.47
N GLU A 172 0.43 11.26 -6.38
CA GLU A 172 0.26 12.35 -7.34
C GLU A 172 1.48 12.54 -8.25
N VAL A 173 2.50 11.68 -8.14
CA VAL A 173 3.68 11.77 -9.01
C VAL A 173 3.30 11.51 -10.48
N SER A 174 4.02 12.16 -11.39
CA SER A 174 3.72 12.07 -12.83
C SER A 174 4.04 10.70 -13.44
N THR A 175 4.94 9.93 -12.82
CA THR A 175 5.28 8.58 -13.26
C THR A 175 4.19 7.60 -12.85
N PHE A 176 3.37 7.18 -13.81
CA PHE A 176 2.20 6.34 -13.58
C PHE A 176 2.48 5.06 -12.77
N ASP A 177 3.53 4.32 -13.11
CA ASP A 177 3.86 3.05 -12.43
C ASP A 177 4.17 3.27 -10.95
N ILE A 178 4.86 4.38 -10.62
CA ILE A 178 5.21 4.75 -9.24
C ILE A 178 3.95 5.21 -8.49
N ALA A 179 3.15 6.09 -9.09
CA ALA A 179 1.91 6.59 -8.47
C ALA A 179 0.92 5.46 -8.19
N SER A 180 0.77 4.53 -9.14
CA SER A 180 -0.12 3.37 -9.02
C SER A 180 0.36 2.39 -7.93
N ASP A 181 1.67 2.14 -7.88
CA ASP A 181 2.28 1.31 -6.84
C ASP A 181 2.14 1.95 -5.44
N ALA A 182 2.42 3.27 -5.33
CA ALA A 182 2.23 4.04 -4.12
C ALA A 182 0.77 4.04 -3.66
N PHE A 183 -0.18 4.17 -4.58
CA PHE A 183 -1.61 4.13 -4.26
C PHE A 183 -2.02 2.75 -3.74
N SER A 184 -1.48 1.68 -4.32
CA SER A 184 -1.72 0.31 -3.85
C SER A 184 -1.23 0.11 -2.42
N THR A 185 -0.05 0.63 -2.09
CA THR A 185 0.51 0.59 -0.72
C THR A 185 -0.28 1.45 0.25
N PHE A 186 -0.64 2.68 -0.14
CA PHE A 186 -1.48 3.60 0.63
C PHE A 186 -2.84 2.95 0.95
N LYS A 187 -3.50 2.36 -0.06
CA LYS A 187 -4.75 1.63 0.11
C LYS A 187 -4.59 0.49 1.11
N GLU A 188 -3.54 -0.33 0.99
CA GLU A 188 -3.34 -1.47 1.91
C GLU A 188 -3.14 -0.99 3.35
N LEU A 189 -2.36 0.08 3.57
CA LEU A 189 -2.13 0.67 4.90
C LEU A 189 -3.42 1.11 5.61
N ILE A 190 -4.42 1.60 4.87
CA ILE A 190 -5.68 2.12 5.45
C ILE A 190 -6.86 1.16 5.34
N THR A 191 -6.67 -0.05 4.80
CA THR A 191 -7.77 -1.02 4.61
C THR A 191 -7.48 -2.43 5.08
N LYS A 192 -6.21 -2.81 5.30
CA LYS A 192 -5.82 -4.19 5.63
C LYS A 192 -6.26 -4.61 7.03
N HIS A 193 -5.80 -3.88 8.04
CA HIS A 193 -6.02 -4.21 9.46
C HIS A 193 -7.16 -3.38 10.01
N LYS A 194 -8.39 -3.90 9.89
CA LYS A 194 -9.63 -3.12 10.05
C LYS A 194 -9.73 -2.31 11.34
N ALA A 195 -9.42 -2.94 12.49
CA ALA A 195 -9.47 -2.27 13.79
C ALA A 195 -8.42 -1.15 13.89
N LEU A 196 -7.16 -1.44 13.52
CA LEU A 196 -6.07 -0.47 13.49
C LEU A 196 -6.38 0.72 12.56
N CYS A 197 -6.92 0.45 11.37
CA CYS A 197 -7.25 1.48 10.39
C CYS A 197 -8.38 2.38 10.89
N ALA A 198 -9.43 1.80 11.49
CA ALA A 198 -10.54 2.54 12.06
C ALA A 198 -10.07 3.46 13.21
N GLU A 199 -9.27 2.93 14.14
CA GLU A 199 -8.68 3.70 15.25
C GLU A 199 -7.84 4.88 14.72
N PHE A 200 -6.99 4.62 13.72
CA PHE A 200 -6.17 5.65 13.10
C PHE A 200 -7.00 6.75 12.43
N LEU A 201 -7.98 6.37 11.60
CA LEU A 201 -8.83 7.30 10.86
C LEU A 201 -9.71 8.13 11.78
N GLU A 202 -10.20 7.56 12.88
CA GLU A 202 -10.97 8.30 13.88
C GLU A 202 -10.10 9.31 14.63
N THR A 203 -8.92 8.87 15.08
CA THR A 203 -7.99 9.71 15.84
C THR A 203 -7.42 10.86 15.00
N ASN A 204 -7.14 10.61 13.72
CA ASN A 204 -6.49 11.56 12.82
C ASN A 204 -7.44 12.15 11.77
N TYR A 205 -8.74 12.10 12.03
CA TYR A 205 -9.80 12.40 11.06
C TYR A 205 -9.56 13.71 10.30
N ASP A 206 -9.37 14.83 11.02
CA ASP A 206 -9.29 16.15 10.39
C ASP A 206 -8.09 16.25 9.44
N LYS A 207 -6.90 15.90 9.93
CA LYS A 207 -5.68 15.93 9.12
C LYS A 207 -5.75 14.95 7.95
N PHE A 208 -6.28 13.74 8.16
CA PHE A 208 -6.40 12.74 7.11
C PHE A 208 -7.34 13.21 5.99
N PHE A 209 -8.55 13.66 6.33
CA PHE A 209 -9.54 14.05 5.33
C PHE A 209 -9.24 15.40 4.67
N GLU A 210 -8.52 16.30 5.35
CA GLU A 210 -7.94 17.49 4.71
C GLU A 210 -6.98 17.11 3.58
N CYS A 211 -6.03 16.19 3.83
CA CYS A 211 -5.15 15.68 2.78
C CYS A 211 -5.91 14.89 1.72
N TYR A 212 -6.88 14.07 2.12
CA TYR A 212 -7.67 13.23 1.20
C TYR A 212 -8.53 14.05 0.24
N GLN A 213 -9.04 15.21 0.68
CA GLN A 213 -9.79 16.13 -0.16
C GLN A 213 -8.95 16.63 -1.35
N ASN A 214 -7.64 16.76 -1.21
CA ASN A 214 -6.77 17.11 -2.33
C ASN A 214 -6.76 16.02 -3.41
N LEU A 215 -6.76 14.73 -3.01
CA LEU A 215 -6.83 13.61 -3.96
C LEU A 215 -8.16 13.58 -4.73
N LEU A 216 -9.27 13.91 -4.04
CA LEU A 216 -10.60 14.03 -4.65
C LEU A 216 -10.68 15.19 -5.65
N ASN A 217 -9.87 16.22 -5.47
CA ASN A 217 -9.77 17.38 -6.36
C ASN A 217 -8.61 17.30 -7.35
N SER A 218 -7.89 16.18 -7.41
CA SER A 218 -6.74 16.01 -8.29
C SER A 218 -7.09 16.19 -9.77
N GLU A 219 -6.20 16.84 -10.51
CA GLU A 219 -6.26 16.91 -11.97
C GLU A 219 -5.94 15.55 -12.62
N ASN A 220 -5.25 14.66 -11.90
CA ASN A 220 -4.96 13.31 -12.35
C ASN A 220 -6.24 12.46 -12.28
N TYR A 221 -6.78 12.13 -13.45
CA TYR A 221 -7.98 11.29 -13.59
C TYR A 221 -7.91 9.98 -12.81
N VAL A 222 -6.77 9.29 -12.86
CA VAL A 222 -6.61 7.97 -12.21
C VAL A 222 -6.62 8.15 -10.70
N THR A 223 -5.83 9.09 -10.17
CA THR A 223 -5.76 9.36 -8.73
C THR A 223 -7.13 9.78 -8.19
N ARG A 224 -7.80 10.70 -8.88
CA ARG A 224 -9.15 11.15 -8.50
C ARG A 224 -10.16 10.01 -8.48
N ARG A 225 -10.19 9.18 -9.53
CA ARG A 225 -11.12 8.04 -9.61
C ARG A 225 -10.84 7.00 -8.53
N GLN A 226 -9.59 6.59 -8.35
CA GLN A 226 -9.23 5.57 -7.37
C GLN A 226 -9.45 6.05 -5.94
N SER A 227 -9.17 7.32 -5.65
CA SER A 227 -9.44 7.93 -4.35
C SER A 227 -10.93 8.00 -4.06
N LEU A 228 -11.76 8.34 -5.05
CA LEU A 228 -13.22 8.34 -4.86
C LEU A 228 -13.79 6.94 -4.60
N LYS A 229 -13.29 5.94 -5.33
CA LYS A 229 -13.65 4.53 -5.08
C LYS A 229 -13.23 4.09 -3.67
N LEU A 230 -11.99 4.39 -3.28
CA LEU A 230 -11.45 4.04 -1.97
C LEU A 230 -12.21 4.75 -0.84
N LEU A 231 -12.63 6.00 -1.03
CA LEU A 231 -13.50 6.69 -0.09
C LEU A 231 -14.82 5.93 0.13
N GLY A 232 -15.45 5.46 -0.95
CA GLY A 232 -16.65 4.62 -0.86
C GLY A 232 -16.40 3.34 -0.04
N GLU A 233 -15.29 2.64 -0.32
CA GLU A 233 -14.87 1.44 0.43
C GLU A 233 -14.66 1.75 1.93
N LEU A 234 -14.02 2.87 2.27
CA LEU A 234 -13.77 3.28 3.65
C LEU A 234 -15.06 3.61 4.39
N LEU A 235 -15.98 4.34 3.77
CA LEU A 235 -17.23 4.77 4.41
C LEU A 235 -18.23 3.63 4.60
N LEU A 236 -18.18 2.61 3.74
CA LEU A 236 -19.06 1.43 3.82
C LEU A 236 -18.52 0.33 4.73
N ASP A 237 -17.26 0.42 5.18
CA ASP A 237 -16.70 -0.55 6.13
C ASP A 237 -17.31 -0.35 7.52
N ARG A 238 -17.87 -1.44 8.09
CA ARG A 238 -18.53 -1.43 9.40
C ARG A 238 -17.64 -0.95 10.55
N HIS A 239 -16.31 -1.13 10.46
CA HIS A 239 -15.39 -0.67 11.51
C HIS A 239 -15.25 0.85 11.51
N ASN A 240 -15.50 1.49 10.36
CA ASN A 240 -15.38 2.93 10.16
C ASN A 240 -16.71 3.67 10.43
N PHE A 241 -17.64 3.09 11.20
CA PHE A 241 -18.95 3.71 11.44
C PHE A 241 -18.83 5.14 11.99
N ALA A 242 -17.97 5.37 12.98
CA ALA A 242 -17.75 6.71 13.56
C ALA A 242 -17.22 7.70 12.51
N VAL A 243 -16.23 7.26 11.72
CA VAL A 243 -15.64 8.03 10.60
C VAL A 243 -16.71 8.35 9.56
N MET A 244 -17.51 7.37 9.16
CA MET A 244 -18.60 7.52 8.20
C MET A 244 -19.63 8.54 8.69
N THR A 245 -20.11 8.39 9.94
CA THR A 245 -21.10 9.29 10.53
C THR A 245 -20.59 10.73 10.56
N ARG A 246 -19.31 10.95 10.89
CA ARG A 246 -18.69 12.29 10.86
C ARG A 246 -18.60 12.83 9.43
N TYR A 247 -18.19 11.99 8.47
CA TYR A 247 -18.05 12.39 7.06
C TYR A 247 -19.36 12.81 6.43
N ILE A 248 -20.42 12.01 6.62
CA ILE A 248 -21.73 12.28 6.01
C ILE A 248 -22.53 13.38 6.72
N SER A 249 -22.01 13.89 7.83
CA SER A 249 -22.60 15.02 8.56
C SER A 249 -22.12 16.39 8.05
N ASN A 250 -21.08 16.42 7.21
CA ASN A 250 -20.52 17.66 6.68
C ASN A 250 -21.22 18.09 5.37
N PRO A 251 -21.86 19.28 5.32
CA PRO A 251 -22.50 19.80 4.11
C PRO A 251 -21.57 19.96 2.90
N ASP A 252 -20.30 20.26 3.11
CA ASP A 252 -19.35 20.47 2.01
C ASP A 252 -18.95 19.16 1.34
N ASN A 253 -18.87 18.07 2.12
CA ASN A 253 -18.69 16.73 1.56
C ASN A 253 -19.88 16.33 0.69
N LEU A 254 -21.12 16.62 1.10
CA LEU A 254 -22.31 16.37 0.27
C LEU A 254 -22.25 17.16 -1.03
N LYS A 255 -21.94 18.47 -0.96
CA LYS A 255 -21.83 19.32 -2.15
C LYS A 255 -20.75 18.80 -3.11
N LEU A 256 -19.61 18.35 -2.58
CA LEU A 256 -18.54 17.75 -3.38
C LEU A 256 -19.05 16.53 -4.14
N MET A 257 -19.72 15.59 -3.47
CA MET A 257 -20.29 14.40 -4.11
C MET A 257 -21.35 14.76 -5.16
N MET A 258 -22.24 15.71 -4.86
CA MET A 258 -23.25 16.19 -5.82
C MET A 258 -22.62 16.85 -7.06
N ASN A 259 -21.50 17.55 -6.91
CA ASN A 259 -20.75 18.10 -8.04
C ASN A 259 -20.08 16.98 -8.85
N MET A 260 -19.50 15.97 -8.19
CA MET A 260 -18.87 14.83 -8.85
C MET A 260 -19.87 13.96 -9.63
N LEU A 261 -21.12 13.86 -9.18
CA LEU A 261 -22.20 13.23 -9.95
C LEU A 261 -22.42 13.90 -11.32
N LYS A 262 -22.00 15.16 -11.49
CA LYS A 262 -22.14 15.94 -12.73
C LYS A 262 -20.84 16.04 -13.54
N GLU A 263 -19.77 15.35 -13.14
CA GLU A 263 -18.50 15.36 -13.86
C GLU A 263 -18.65 14.83 -15.29
N LYS A 264 -17.75 15.21 -16.21
CA LYS A 264 -17.78 14.70 -17.59
C LYS A 264 -17.53 13.19 -17.67
N SER A 265 -16.76 12.65 -16.71
CA SER A 265 -16.40 11.23 -16.70
C SER A 265 -17.49 10.38 -16.06
N ARG A 266 -18.14 9.53 -16.86
CA ARG A 266 -19.09 8.49 -16.39
C ARG A 266 -18.53 7.60 -15.28
N SER A 267 -17.23 7.32 -15.30
CA SER A 267 -16.61 6.51 -14.24
C SER A 267 -16.55 7.26 -12.91
N ILE A 268 -16.23 8.56 -12.91
CA ILE A 268 -16.23 9.38 -11.69
C ILE A 268 -17.64 9.55 -11.16
N GLN A 269 -18.60 9.83 -12.05
CA GLN A 269 -20.02 9.91 -11.69
C GLN A 269 -20.47 8.64 -10.94
N PHE A 270 -20.12 7.47 -11.46
CA PHE A 270 -20.49 6.18 -10.86
C PHE A 270 -19.88 5.97 -9.47
N GLU A 271 -18.58 6.27 -9.27
CA GLU A 271 -17.97 6.16 -7.93
C GLU A 271 -18.55 7.21 -6.96
N ALA A 272 -18.87 8.42 -7.45
CA ALA A 272 -19.51 9.47 -6.65
C ALA A 272 -20.90 9.04 -6.16
N PHE A 273 -21.63 8.28 -6.99
CA PHE A 273 -22.93 7.73 -6.62
C PHE A 273 -22.83 6.81 -5.39
N HIS A 274 -21.81 5.96 -5.31
CA HIS A 274 -21.64 5.06 -4.16
C HIS A 274 -21.39 5.82 -2.86
N VAL A 275 -20.69 6.96 -2.89
CA VAL A 275 -20.51 7.82 -1.71
C VAL A 275 -21.77 8.64 -1.43
N PHE A 276 -22.39 9.25 -2.44
CA PHE A 276 -23.63 10.02 -2.31
C PHE A 276 -24.77 9.19 -1.70
N LYS A 277 -24.87 7.91 -2.08
CA LYS A 277 -25.83 6.96 -1.52
C LYS A 277 -25.79 6.93 0.00
N VAL A 278 -24.60 6.99 0.61
CA VAL A 278 -24.44 6.92 2.07
C VAL A 278 -25.08 8.12 2.78
N PHE A 279 -24.98 9.33 2.18
CA PHE A 279 -25.64 10.53 2.71
C PHE A 279 -27.17 10.39 2.72
N VAL A 280 -27.74 9.88 1.63
CA VAL A 280 -29.19 9.75 1.46
C VAL A 280 -29.74 8.56 2.25
N ALA A 281 -28.99 7.47 2.38
CA ALA A 281 -29.39 6.29 3.14
C ALA A 281 -29.31 6.50 4.67
N ASN A 282 -28.62 7.54 5.15
CA ASN A 282 -28.54 7.83 6.58
C ASN A 282 -29.95 8.10 7.17
N PRO A 283 -30.45 7.31 8.14
CA PRO A 283 -31.75 7.56 8.75
C PRO A 283 -31.76 8.83 9.62
N ASN A 284 -30.62 9.18 10.22
CA ASN A 284 -30.46 10.31 11.14
C ASN A 284 -29.70 11.45 10.45
N LYS A 285 -30.28 12.00 9.37
CA LYS A 285 -29.64 13.08 8.60
C LYS A 285 -29.55 14.35 9.44
N PRO A 286 -28.36 14.99 9.55
CA PRO A 286 -28.27 16.31 10.15
C PRO A 286 -29.09 17.35 9.39
N LYS A 287 -29.58 18.36 10.09
CA LYS A 287 -30.47 19.39 9.52
C LYS A 287 -29.91 20.02 8.25
N ALA A 288 -28.63 20.42 8.26
CA ALA A 288 -27.99 21.04 7.10
C ALA A 288 -27.90 20.10 5.88
N ILE A 289 -27.75 18.79 6.10
CA ILE A 289 -27.77 17.77 5.04
C ILE A 289 -29.18 17.63 4.47
N ALA A 290 -30.19 17.52 5.35
CA ALA A 290 -31.58 17.42 4.95
C ALA A 290 -32.05 18.65 4.15
N GLU A 291 -31.67 19.86 4.58
CA GLU A 291 -31.99 21.12 3.88
C GLU A 291 -31.40 21.15 2.47
N ILE A 292 -30.15 20.70 2.28
CA ILE A 292 -29.53 20.63 0.94
C ILE A 292 -30.30 19.66 0.04
N LEU A 293 -30.64 18.47 0.54
CA LEU A 293 -31.38 17.47 -0.23
C LEU A 293 -32.79 17.96 -0.58
N LEU A 294 -33.53 18.54 0.38
CA LEU A 294 -34.87 19.11 0.16
C LEU A 294 -34.86 20.24 -0.86
N ARG A 295 -33.91 21.18 -0.75
CA ARG A 295 -33.78 22.31 -1.68
C ARG A 295 -33.50 21.86 -3.12
N ASN A 296 -32.89 20.69 -3.30
CA ASN A 296 -32.56 20.13 -4.61
C ASN A 296 -33.44 18.93 -4.98
N ARG A 297 -34.52 18.64 -4.23
CA ARG A 297 -35.29 17.40 -4.30
C ARG A 297 -35.76 17.06 -5.72
N GLU A 298 -36.48 17.98 -6.36
CA GLU A 298 -37.04 17.76 -7.70
C GLU A 298 -35.94 17.51 -8.74
N LYS A 299 -34.89 18.34 -8.72
CA LYS A 299 -33.74 18.21 -9.63
C LYS A 299 -32.96 16.91 -9.40
N LEU A 300 -32.81 16.47 -8.15
CA LEU A 300 -32.13 15.22 -7.80
C LEU A 300 -32.92 14.00 -8.28
N VAL A 301 -34.25 14.01 -8.10
CA VAL A 301 -35.13 12.93 -8.58
C VAL A 301 -35.07 12.82 -10.09
N GLU A 302 -35.20 13.93 -10.80
CA GLU A 302 -35.11 13.97 -12.26
C GLU A 302 -33.72 13.50 -12.74
N PHE A 303 -32.66 14.00 -12.10
CA PHE A 303 -31.29 13.62 -12.41
C PHE A 303 -31.06 12.10 -12.23
N LEU A 304 -31.40 11.55 -11.07
CA LEU A 304 -31.21 10.14 -10.73
C LEU A 304 -32.05 9.21 -11.62
N THR A 305 -33.25 9.64 -12.03
CA THR A 305 -34.08 8.87 -12.96
C THR A 305 -33.38 8.64 -14.30
N ASN A 306 -32.64 9.66 -14.78
CA ASN A 306 -31.90 9.61 -16.04
C ASN A 306 -30.43 9.18 -15.87
N PHE A 307 -29.99 8.91 -14.65
CA PHE A 307 -28.60 8.60 -14.33
C PHE A 307 -28.25 7.16 -14.73
N HIS A 308 -27.27 7.02 -15.63
CA HIS A 308 -26.73 5.75 -16.11
C HIS A 308 -27.79 4.68 -16.46
N THR A 309 -28.81 5.07 -17.23
CA THR A 309 -29.89 4.17 -17.67
C THR A 309 -29.43 3.08 -18.65
N ASP A 310 -28.23 3.22 -19.21
CA ASP A 310 -27.53 2.23 -20.02
C ASP A 310 -27.05 1.00 -19.22
N ARG A 311 -26.96 1.08 -17.88
CA ARG A 311 -26.53 -0.02 -17.01
C ARG A 311 -27.69 -0.95 -16.65
N THR A 312 -28.34 -1.54 -17.65
CA THR A 312 -29.53 -2.41 -17.45
C THR A 312 -29.21 -3.76 -16.81
N GLU A 313 -27.98 -4.25 -16.95
CA GLU A 313 -27.54 -5.55 -16.41
C GLU A 313 -27.07 -5.47 -14.94
N ASP A 314 -26.91 -4.27 -14.39
CA ASP A 314 -26.47 -4.04 -13.01
C ASP A 314 -27.70 -3.88 -12.10
N GLU A 315 -28.31 -5.00 -11.73
CA GLU A 315 -29.53 -5.04 -10.90
C GLU A 315 -29.33 -4.30 -9.57
N GLN A 316 -28.20 -4.53 -8.91
CA GLN A 316 -27.87 -3.87 -7.64
C GLN A 316 -27.85 -2.35 -7.79
N PHE A 317 -27.19 -1.82 -8.83
CA PHE A 317 -27.16 -0.38 -9.08
C PHE A 317 -28.57 0.18 -9.32
N ASN A 318 -29.40 -0.52 -10.09
CA ASN A 318 -30.75 -0.06 -10.40
C ASN A 318 -31.66 -0.06 -9.16
N ASP A 319 -31.56 -1.07 -8.30
CA ASP A 319 -32.26 -1.13 -7.02
C ASP A 319 -31.82 -0.01 -6.07
N GLU A 320 -30.51 0.21 -5.94
CA GLU A 320 -29.96 1.31 -5.14
C GLU A 320 -30.44 2.67 -5.66
N LYS A 321 -30.46 2.86 -6.98
CA LYS A 321 -30.94 4.10 -7.61
C LYS A 321 -32.43 4.33 -7.34
N ALA A 322 -33.26 3.31 -7.51
CA ALA A 322 -34.70 3.38 -7.21
C ALA A 322 -34.96 3.67 -5.72
N TYR A 323 -34.21 3.01 -4.82
CA TYR A 323 -34.26 3.27 -3.39
C TYR A 323 -33.90 4.73 -3.06
N LEU A 324 -32.83 5.27 -3.64
CA LEU A 324 -32.43 6.67 -3.42
C LEU A 324 -33.46 7.68 -3.91
N ILE A 325 -34.05 7.45 -5.09
CA ILE A 325 -35.13 8.30 -5.63
C ILE A 325 -36.29 8.33 -4.65
N LYS A 326 -36.75 7.15 -4.19
CA LYS A 326 -37.83 7.05 -3.22
C LYS A 326 -37.50 7.74 -1.90
N GLN A 327 -36.30 7.52 -1.36
CA GLN A 327 -35.85 8.17 -0.12
C GLN A 327 -35.88 9.69 -0.22
N ILE A 328 -35.44 10.26 -1.35
CA ILE A 328 -35.44 11.72 -1.59
C ILE A 328 -36.87 12.26 -1.77
N GLN A 329 -37.76 11.54 -2.46
CA GLN A 329 -39.16 11.92 -2.63
C GLN A 329 -39.93 11.93 -1.31
N ASP A 330 -39.70 10.92 -0.47
CA ASP A 330 -40.38 10.74 0.82
C ASP A 330 -39.87 11.69 1.91
N MET A 331 -38.83 12.49 1.64
CA MET A 331 -38.34 13.49 2.58
C MET A 331 -39.41 14.55 2.84
N LYS A 332 -39.82 14.65 4.11
CA LYS A 332 -40.73 15.70 4.59
C LYS A 332 -39.98 17.01 4.75
N ALA A 333 -40.63 18.10 4.37
CA ALA A 333 -40.12 19.46 4.52
C ALA A 333 -40.04 19.88 5.99
#